data_AF-A0A8X8AW79-F1
#
_entry.id   AF-A0A8X8AW79-F1
#
_cell.length_a   1.000
_cell.length_b   1.000
_cell.length_c   1.000
_cell.angle_alpha   90.00
_cell.angle_beta   90.00
_cell.angle_gamma   90.00
#
_symmetry.space_group_name_H-M   'P 1'
#
loop_
_entity.id
_entity.type
_entity.pdbx_description
1 polymer ?
#
loop_
_entity_poly.entity_id
_entity_poly.type
_entity_poly.pdbx_seq_one_letter_code
_entity_poly.pdbx_strand_id
1 'polypeptide(L)'
;MGGFDFDFVSSSCFVIKMDPEEDFRHSKRQQEHINMLSFVADSEYGIPKRCPCGGRLINEVRGKEAYDSLPGKWFFTCRNYEADGLHYRQPWVIGVQEELERLTKRVEEAEQVMMGVSNLSKQIERLEVDTLEKVCFD
;
A
#
# COMPACT_ATOMS: atom_id res chain seq x y z
N MET A 1 -57.88 21.11 36.92
CA MET A 1 -57.35 22.13 37.85
C MET A 1 -56.21 21.45 38.57
N GLY A 2 -54.93 21.71 38.36
CA GLY A 2 -54.24 22.90 37.86
C GLY A 2 -53.02 23.05 38.78
N GLY A 3 -51.83 23.15 38.20
CA GLY A 3 -50.58 23.38 38.95
C GLY A 3 -49.37 22.77 38.28
N PHE A 4 -48.92 23.38 37.18
CA PHE A 4 -47.54 23.22 36.71
C PHE A 4 -46.67 24.11 37.61
N ASP A 5 -45.79 23.50 38.41
CA ASP A 5 -44.67 24.23 39.02
C ASP A 5 -43.40 23.93 38.23
N PHE A 6 -43.03 24.95 37.46
CA PHE A 6 -41.84 25.02 36.64
C PHE A 6 -40.74 25.64 37.52
N ASP A 7 -39.83 24.85 38.08
CA ASP A 7 -38.61 25.39 38.68
C ASP A 7 -37.41 24.47 38.47
N PHE A 8 -36.65 24.86 37.43
CA PHE A 8 -35.19 24.92 37.38
C PHE A 8 -34.40 23.63 37.61
N VAL A 9 -34.04 22.97 36.50
CA VAL A 9 -32.93 22.02 36.40
C VAL A 9 -31.65 22.70 36.89
N SER A 10 -31.35 22.55 38.18
CA SER A 10 -30.01 22.80 38.71
C SER A 10 -29.10 21.73 38.14
N SER A 11 -28.28 22.16 37.19
CA SER A 11 -27.21 21.43 36.52
C SER A 11 -26.35 20.66 37.53
N SER A 12 -26.77 19.45 37.88
CA SER A 12 -25.83 18.43 38.32
C SER A 12 -25.09 18.02 37.06
N CYS A 13 -23.98 18.70 36.82
CA CYS A 13 -22.95 18.21 35.93
C CYS A 13 -22.55 16.85 36.50
N PHE A 14 -23.21 15.80 36.00
CA PHE A 14 -22.85 14.42 36.27
C PHE A 14 -21.53 14.23 35.55
N VAL A 15 -20.45 14.73 36.17
CA VAL A 15 -19.09 14.46 35.74
C VAL A 15 -18.95 12.96 35.93
N ILE A 16 -19.17 12.21 34.86
CA ILE A 16 -18.75 10.82 34.80
C ILE A 16 -17.25 10.87 35.07
N LYS A 17 -16.84 10.56 36.30
CA LYS A 17 -15.44 10.36 36.65
C LYS A 17 -15.02 9.11 35.90
N MET A 18 -14.60 9.29 34.65
CA MET A 18 -13.84 8.27 33.97
C MET A 18 -12.55 8.08 34.76
N ASP A 19 -12.20 6.83 35.03
CA ASP A 19 -10.93 6.46 35.64
C ASP A 19 -9.79 6.90 34.70
N PRO A 20 -8.81 7.70 35.15
CA PRO A 20 -7.73 8.19 34.30
C PRO A 20 -6.99 7.07 33.54
N GLU A 21 -6.93 5.87 34.14
CA GLU A 21 -6.33 4.69 33.51
C GLU A 21 -7.23 4.10 32.41
N GLU A 22 -8.56 4.12 32.54
CA GLU A 22 -9.48 3.73 31.48
C GLU A 22 -9.46 4.74 30.33
N ASP A 23 -9.39 6.04 30.61
CA ASP A 23 -9.26 7.10 29.60
C ASP A 23 -7.95 6.97 28.82
N PHE A 24 -6.84 6.70 29.51
CA PHE A 24 -5.56 6.46 28.86
C PHE A 24 -5.62 5.21 27.96
N ARG A 25 -6.18 4.11 28.45
CA ARG A 25 -6.37 2.87 27.66
C ARG A 25 -7.25 3.12 26.45
N HIS A 26 -8.33 3.89 26.60
CA HIS A 26 -9.22 4.24 25.49
C HIS A 26 -8.49 5.11 24.45
N SER A 27 -7.78 6.15 24.88
CA SER A 27 -7.02 7.04 23.99
C SER A 27 -5.96 6.25 23.22
N LYS A 28 -5.23 5.36 23.90
CA LYS A 28 -4.25 4.47 23.26
C LYS A 28 -4.88 3.60 22.18
N ARG A 29 -6.03 2.96 22.45
CA ARG A 29 -6.75 2.15 21.44
C ARG A 29 -7.19 2.99 20.23
N GLN A 30 -7.64 4.23 20.45
CA GLN A 30 -8.01 5.14 19.37
C GLN A 30 -6.81 5.54 18.52
N GLN A 31 -5.67 5.84 19.15
CA GLN A 31 -4.44 6.14 18.44
C GLN A 31 -3.93 4.95 17.62
N GLU A 32 -3.98 3.74 18.18
CA GLU A 32 -3.63 2.51 17.47
C GLU A 32 -4.53 2.30 16.24
N HIS A 33 -5.83 2.54 16.38
CA HIS A 33 -6.79 2.50 15.28
C HIS A 33 -6.47 3.51 14.16
N ILE A 34 -6.18 4.77 14.53
CA ILE A 34 -5.78 5.82 13.57
C ILE A 34 -4.49 5.43 12.86
N ASN A 35 -3.50 4.92 13.59
CA ASN A 35 -2.23 4.47 13.01
C ASN A 35 -2.45 3.34 12.01
N MET A 36 -3.31 2.36 12.32
CA MET A 36 -3.64 1.28 11.39
C MET A 36 -4.30 1.80 10.11
N LEU A 37 -5.25 2.74 10.23
CA LEU A 37 -5.88 3.36 9.05
C LEU A 37 -4.84 4.08 8.16
N SER A 38 -3.89 4.79 8.77
CA SER A 38 -2.77 5.41 8.02
C SER A 38 -1.95 4.35 7.30
N PHE A 39 -1.57 3.26 7.98
CA PHE A 39 -0.79 2.19 7.34
C PHE A 39 -1.53 1.55 6.17
N VAL A 40 -2.85 1.35 6.27
CA VAL A 40 -3.65 0.85 5.15
C VAL A 40 -3.62 1.85 3.99
N ALA A 41 -3.87 3.13 4.23
CA ALA A 41 -3.87 4.16 3.20
C ALA A 41 -2.50 4.33 2.51
N ASP A 42 -1.41 4.37 3.28
CA ASP A 42 -0.04 4.58 2.76
C ASP A 42 0.47 3.43 1.87
N SER A 43 -0.22 2.30 1.92
CA SER A 43 0.17 1.04 1.33
C SER A 43 -0.76 0.57 0.21
N GLU A 44 -1.69 1.44 -0.20
CA GLU A 44 -2.56 1.21 -1.35
C GLU A 44 -1.77 1.11 -2.67
N TYR A 45 -0.50 1.54 -2.66
CA TYR A 45 0.40 1.49 -3.80
C TYR A 45 1.28 0.23 -3.83
N GLY A 46 1.33 -0.40 -5.01
CA GLY A 46 2.09 -1.59 -5.30
C GLY A 46 1.40 -2.88 -4.82
N ILE A 47 2.13 -3.99 -4.89
CA ILE A 47 1.63 -5.28 -4.39
C ILE A 47 1.91 -5.36 -2.88
N PRO A 48 0.89 -5.29 -2.01
CA PRO A 48 1.10 -5.39 -0.58
C PRO A 48 1.63 -6.79 -0.24
N LYS A 49 2.55 -6.88 0.74
CA LYS A 49 3.21 -8.15 1.15
C LYS A 49 2.77 -8.66 2.52
N ARG A 50 2.29 -7.79 3.40
CA ARG A 50 1.78 -8.10 4.74
C ARG A 50 0.64 -7.16 5.08
N CYS A 51 -0.30 -7.63 5.88
CA CYS A 51 -1.36 -6.82 6.47
C CYS A 51 -0.88 -6.04 7.70
N PRO A 52 -1.43 -4.86 8.04
CA PRO A 52 -1.02 -4.11 9.24
C PRO A 52 -1.25 -4.89 10.53
N CYS A 53 -2.24 -5.79 10.55
CA CYS A 53 -2.46 -6.75 11.63
C CYS A 53 -1.39 -7.85 11.74
N GLY A 54 -0.37 -7.86 10.86
CA GLY A 54 0.68 -8.88 10.79
C GLY A 54 0.30 -10.14 10.01
N GLY A 55 -0.94 -10.25 9.54
CA GLY A 55 -1.41 -11.35 8.71
C GLY A 55 -0.69 -11.45 7.37
N ARG A 56 -0.52 -12.68 6.87
CA ARG A 56 -0.06 -12.92 5.49
C ARG A 56 -1.20 -12.64 4.51
N LEU A 57 -0.85 -12.09 3.35
CA LEU A 57 -1.80 -11.93 2.26
C LEU A 57 -1.92 -13.24 1.47
N ILE A 58 -3.14 -13.53 1.05
CA ILE A 58 -3.53 -14.68 0.23
C ILE A 58 -4.15 -14.17 -1.06
N ASN A 59 -4.02 -14.94 -2.13
CA ASN A 59 -4.70 -14.67 -3.39
C ASN A 59 -6.10 -15.28 -3.34
N GLU A 60 -7.10 -14.44 -3.07
CA GLU A 60 -8.51 -14.82 -3.07
C GLU A 60 -9.02 -14.79 -4.52
N VAL A 61 -9.48 -15.94 -5.03
CA VAL A 61 -10.27 -16.01 -6.26
C VAL A 61 -11.72 -16.16 -5.85
N ARG A 62 -12.57 -15.19 -6.18
CA ARG A 62 -13.99 -15.32 -5.85
C ARG A 62 -14.67 -16.35 -6.74
N GLY A 63 -15.32 -17.32 -6.10
CA GLY A 63 -16.19 -18.31 -6.75
C GLY A 63 -17.45 -17.66 -7.34
N LYS A 64 -18.13 -18.39 -8.24
CA LYS A 64 -19.31 -17.96 -9.01
C LYS A 64 -20.54 -17.54 -8.18
N GLU A 65 -20.51 -17.71 -6.86
CA GLU A 65 -21.68 -17.75 -5.98
C GLU A 65 -22.04 -16.37 -5.37
N ALA A 66 -21.15 -15.39 -5.47
CA ALA A 66 -21.39 -14.05 -4.94
C ALA A 66 -22.22 -13.22 -5.95
N TYR A 67 -23.52 -13.10 -5.68
CA TYR A 67 -24.56 -12.44 -6.48
C TYR A 67 -24.14 -11.11 -7.16
N ASP A 68 -23.30 -10.30 -6.51
CA ASP A 68 -22.88 -8.96 -7.00
C ASP A 68 -21.45 -8.90 -7.59
N SER A 69 -20.71 -10.01 -7.59
CA SER A 69 -19.32 -10.04 -8.05
C SER A 69 -19.20 -10.82 -9.34
N LEU A 70 -18.80 -10.16 -10.43
CA LEU A 70 -18.43 -10.84 -11.67
C LEU A 70 -17.49 -12.02 -11.34
N PRO A 71 -17.83 -13.26 -11.75
CA PRO A 71 -17.05 -14.43 -11.43
C PRO A 71 -15.60 -14.28 -11.90
N GLY A 72 -14.64 -14.73 -11.08
CA GLY A 72 -13.24 -14.76 -11.47
C GLY A 72 -12.48 -13.45 -11.23
N LYS A 73 -12.95 -12.56 -10.35
CA LYS A 73 -12.13 -11.46 -9.83
C LYS A 73 -11.13 -11.95 -8.78
N TRP A 74 -9.90 -11.47 -8.89
CA TRP A 74 -8.78 -11.83 -8.03
C TRP A 74 -8.54 -10.69 -7.04
N PHE A 75 -8.29 -11.04 -5.78
CA PHE A 75 -8.00 -10.09 -4.72
C PHE A 75 -6.76 -10.52 -3.94
N PHE A 76 -5.97 -9.53 -3.52
CA PHE A 76 -5.03 -9.68 -2.41
C PHE A 76 -5.80 -9.47 -1.12
N THR A 77 -5.99 -10.53 -0.34
CA THR A 77 -6.82 -10.49 0.87
C THR A 77 -5.98 -10.93 2.07
N CYS A 78 -6.17 -10.29 3.23
CA CYS A 78 -5.57 -10.77 4.46
C CYS A 78 -6.14 -12.15 4.85
N ARG A 79 -5.29 -13.05 5.34
CA ARG A 79 -5.74 -14.33 5.90
C ARG A 79 -6.77 -14.16 7.03
N ASN A 80 -6.62 -13.11 7.82
CA ASN A 80 -7.50 -12.78 8.94
C ASN A 80 -8.46 -11.65 8.55
N TYR A 81 -8.91 -11.61 7.30
CA TYR A 81 -9.71 -10.50 6.80
C TYR A 81 -11.04 -10.37 7.58
N GLU A 82 -11.23 -9.19 8.16
CA GLU A 82 -12.49 -8.73 8.73
C GLU A 82 -12.98 -7.52 7.92
N ALA A 83 -14.29 -7.31 7.83
CA ALA A 83 -14.88 -6.17 7.12
C ALA A 83 -14.83 -4.88 7.97
N ASP A 84 -13.69 -4.65 8.62
CA ASP A 84 -13.44 -3.57 9.58
C ASP A 84 -12.74 -2.35 8.95
N GLY A 85 -12.27 -2.48 7.70
CA GLY A 85 -11.51 -1.45 7.00
C GLY A 85 -10.03 -1.37 7.39
N LEU A 86 -9.56 -2.25 8.26
CA LEU A 86 -8.16 -2.33 8.74
C LEU A 86 -7.39 -3.46 8.07
N HIS A 87 -8.13 -4.39 7.45
CA HIS A 87 -7.58 -5.52 6.72
C HIS A 87 -7.59 -5.29 5.21
N TYR A 88 -6.49 -5.63 4.55
CA TYR A 88 -6.44 -5.54 3.09
C TYR A 88 -7.42 -6.47 2.43
N ARG A 89 -8.09 -5.90 1.43
CA ARG A 89 -8.77 -6.61 0.37
C ARG A 89 -8.74 -5.78 -0.90
N GLN A 90 -7.61 -5.84 -1.60
CA GLN A 90 -7.36 -5.03 -2.78
C GLN A 90 -7.57 -5.87 -4.06
N PRO A 91 -8.24 -5.34 -5.09
CA PRO A 91 -8.30 -6.00 -6.39
C PRO A 91 -6.91 -6.20 -6.98
N TRP A 92 -6.65 -7.39 -7.52
CA TRP A 92 -5.34 -7.76 -8.09
C TRP A 92 -4.88 -6.81 -9.20
N VAL A 93 -5.83 -6.31 -10.01
CA VAL A 93 -5.57 -5.41 -11.14
C VAL A 93 -4.82 -4.15 -10.75
N ILE A 94 -5.08 -3.58 -9.56
CA ILE A 94 -4.44 -2.34 -9.11
C ILE A 94 -2.95 -2.59 -8.86
N GLY A 95 -2.64 -3.52 -7.93
CA GLY A 95 -1.24 -3.78 -7.57
C GLY A 95 -0.41 -4.35 -8.72
N VAL A 96 -1.01 -5.18 -9.59
CA VAL A 96 -0.30 -5.73 -10.76
C VAL A 96 0.00 -4.66 -11.80
N GLN A 97 -0.94 -3.73 -12.05
CA GLN A 97 -0.72 -2.66 -13.02
C GLN A 97 0.43 -1.75 -12.59
N GLU A 98 0.46 -1.33 -11.32
CA GLU A 98 1.52 -0.45 -10.80
C GLU A 98 2.90 -1.11 -10.86
N GLU A 99 2.99 -2.40 -10.48
CA GLU A 99 4.26 -3.13 -10.59
C GLU A 99 4.67 -3.35 -12.05
N LEU A 100 3.72 -3.55 -12.96
CA LEU A 100 3.99 -3.67 -14.39
C LEU A 100 4.56 -2.36 -14.96
N GLU A 101 3.97 -1.22 -14.64
CA GLU A 101 4.46 0.09 -15.05
C GLU A 101 5.88 0.35 -14.51
N ARG A 102 6.11 0.05 -13.22
CA ARG A 102 7.43 0.19 -12.58
C ARG A 102 8.49 -0.73 -13.22
N LEU A 103 8.14 -1.98 -13.53
CA LEU A 103 9.05 -2.92 -14.17
C LEU A 103 9.35 -2.53 -15.61
N THR A 104 8.32 -2.08 -16.35
CA THR A 104 8.47 -1.63 -17.74
C THR A 104 9.48 -0.49 -17.82
N LYS A 105 9.34 0.53 -16.95
CA LYS A 105 10.30 1.64 -16.88
C LYS A 105 11.74 1.18 -16.64
N ARG A 106 11.95 0.25 -15.69
CA ARG A 106 13.30 -0.29 -15.40
C ARG A 106 13.89 -1.08 -16.57
N VAL A 107 13.04 -1.74 -17.36
CA VAL A 107 13.47 -2.48 -18.56
C VAL A 107 13.89 -1.49 -19.65
N GLU A 108 13.10 -0.44 -19.89
CA GLU A 108 13.44 0.62 -20.86
C GLU A 108 14.76 1.32 -20.51
N GLU A 109 14.97 1.65 -19.22
CA GLU A 109 16.24 2.23 -18.74
C GLU A 109 17.42 1.29 -18.96
N ALA A 110 17.25 -0.01 -18.69
CA ALA A 110 18.30 -1.01 -18.91
C ALA A 110 18.62 -1.18 -20.41
N GLU A 111 17.61 -1.15 -21.28
CA GLU A 111 17.79 -1.23 -22.72
C GLU A 111 18.61 -0.05 -23.26
N GLN A 112 18.34 1.17 -22.79
CA GLN A 112 19.13 2.35 -23.16
C GLN A 112 20.61 2.22 -22.75
N VAL A 113 20.88 1.70 -21.55
CA VAL A 113 22.25 1.43 -21.11
C VAL A 113 22.92 0.38 -21.99
N MET A 114 22.23 -0.72 -22.31
CA MET A 114 22.76 -1.77 -23.18
C MET A 114 23.10 -1.24 -24.58
N MET A 115 22.24 -0.41 -25.16
CA MET A 115 22.51 0.26 -26.43
C MET A 115 23.73 1.18 -26.34
N GLY A 116 23.85 1.96 -25.25
CA GLY A 116 24.99 2.83 -25.00
C GLY A 116 26.31 2.06 -24.91
N VAL A 117 26.34 0.97 -24.14
CA VAL A 117 27.50 0.08 -24.02
C VAL A 117 27.89 -0.49 -25.38
N SER A 118 26.92 -0.99 -26.16
CA SER A 118 27.21 -1.54 -27.50
C SER A 118 27.84 -0.50 -28.44
N ASN A 119 27.35 0.75 -28.41
CA ASN A 119 27.91 1.81 -29.23
C ASN A 119 29.33 2.19 -28.78
N LEU A 120 29.56 2.30 -27.46
CA LEU A 120 30.87 2.61 -26.91
C LEU A 120 31.89 1.51 -27.21
N SER A 121 31.52 0.23 -27.08
CA SER A 121 32.38 -0.90 -27.46
C SER A 121 32.84 -0.80 -28.91
N LYS A 122 31.93 -0.50 -29.84
CA LYS A 122 32.29 -0.30 -31.27
C LYS A 122 33.22 0.90 -31.47
N GLN A 123 33.12 1.95 -30.66
CA GLN A 123 34.03 3.10 -30.73
C GLN A 123 35.42 2.74 -30.20
N ILE A 124 35.50 1.98 -29.11
CA ILE A 124 36.77 1.49 -28.54
C ILE A 124 37.49 0.60 -29.55
N GLU A 125 36.79 -0.38 -30.14
CA GLU A 125 37.37 -1.27 -31.16
C GLU A 125 37.97 -0.49 -32.34
N ARG A 126 37.28 0.54 -32.83
CA ARG A 126 37.79 1.40 -33.91
C ARG A 126 39.04 2.18 -33.49
N LEU A 127 39.02 2.77 -32.30
CA LEU A 127 40.17 3.53 -31.78
C LEU A 127 41.39 2.64 -31.53
N GLU A 128 41.19 1.40 -31.07
CA GLU A 128 42.27 0.43 -30.87
C GLU A 128 42.95 0.08 -32.20
N VAL A 129 42.18 -0.15 -33.27
CA VAL A 129 42.71 -0.39 -34.62
C VAL A 129 43.51 0.81 -35.13
N ASP A 130 42.94 2.01 -35.06
CA ASP A 130 43.61 3.24 -35.53
C ASP A 130 44.92 3.52 -34.76
N THR A 131 44.95 3.18 -33.47
CA THR A 131 46.14 3.37 -32.62
C THR A 131 47.22 2.34 -32.95
N LEU A 132 46.84 1.08 -33.15
CA LEU A 132 47.76 0.02 -33.57
C LEU A 132 48.36 0.30 -34.95
N GLU A 133 47.58 0.78 -35.91
CA GLU A 133 48.11 1.20 -37.21
C GLU A 133 49.17 2.30 -37.06
N LYS A 134 48.92 3.33 -36.25
CA LYS A 134 49.91 4.40 -36.05
C LYS A 134 51.19 3.89 -35.39
N VAL A 135 51.10 3.06 -34.35
CA VAL A 135 52.27 2.52 -33.65
C VAL A 135 53.07 1.54 -34.51
N CYS A 136 52.43 0.82 -35.45
CA CYS A 136 53.12 -0.14 -36.31
C CYS A 136 53.75 0.48 -37.57
N PHE A 137 53.40 1.72 -37.93
CA PHE A 137 53.90 2.40 -39.13
C PHE A 137 54.83 3.60 -38.83
N ASP A 138 55.07 3.92 -37.55
CA ASP A 138 56.15 4.79 -37.05
C ASP A 138 57.43 3.98 -36.71
#